data_AF-A0A8H3Z5M1-F1
#
_entry.id   AF-A0A8H3Z5M1-F1
#
_cell.length_a   1.000
_cell.length_b   1.000
_cell.length_c   1.000
_cell.angle_alpha   90.00
_cell.angle_beta   90.00
_cell.angle_gamma   90.00
#
_symmetry.space_group_name_H-M   'P 1'
#
loop_
_entity.id
_entity.type
_entity.pdbx_description
1 polymer ?
#
loop_
_entity_poly.entity_id
_entity_poly.type
_entity_poly.pdbx_seq_one_letter_code
_entity_poly.pdbx_strand_id
1 'polypeptide(L)'
;MAPILPSISTAVELRELLSDGCTTLVCIDIEGDHYNTSEIGLAICSHLDPLKAEHSYASFIEENQISCSTIRIQEPTFQHQRHQEALRFGEESYDIDNDFQSTISSHSQFRDATNLLLVVFDSKAELKWASQSCPDLLGKFTAYVDVQRLAANASSNVNPGLRRSLHALGLTEGVPLWKDRQFKKPHRAANDVVYTLAVLASLLSRPSTAVPLKIERSPKPPKLFYGRPWPQRCYPYTVLIRTFDQTPLPYELDTAGKVYHYFSPFSPISAGTGLTHKDSPHKQQLSRSWIIFGTQADLDTFCNSVNHTTVGGGKRIIVESYYIPGVTLTSEERKAKQLEDGERIREERRRLRLLSDAPVCS
;
A
#
# COMPACT_ATOMS: atom_id res chain seq x y z
N MET A 1 -27.32 1.06 9.45
CA MET A 1 -26.02 1.03 10.14
C MET A 1 -25.35 -0.27 9.74
N ALA A 2 -24.09 -0.24 9.30
CA ALA A 2 -23.36 -1.47 8.99
C ALA A 2 -23.18 -2.30 10.28
N PRO A 3 -23.34 -3.63 10.22
CA PRO A 3 -23.12 -4.49 11.38
C PRO A 3 -21.67 -4.36 11.86
N ILE A 4 -21.47 -4.32 13.18
CA ILE A 4 -20.13 -4.38 13.78
C ILE A 4 -19.74 -5.85 13.84
N LEU A 5 -18.89 -6.29 12.91
CA LEU A 5 -18.36 -7.64 12.94
C LEU A 5 -17.35 -7.80 14.10
N PRO A 6 -17.49 -8.83 14.95
CA PRO A 6 -16.48 -9.19 15.93
C PRO A 6 -15.13 -9.49 15.28
N SER A 7 -14.04 -9.02 15.89
CA SER A 7 -12.67 -9.27 15.43
C SER A 7 -12.04 -10.39 16.23
N ILE A 8 -11.59 -11.45 15.54
CA ILE A 8 -10.76 -12.50 16.11
C ILE A 8 -9.33 -12.00 16.17
N SER A 9 -8.73 -12.03 17.35
CA SER A 9 -7.46 -11.31 17.60
C SER A 9 -6.27 -12.21 17.84
N THR A 10 -6.49 -13.52 18.05
CA THR A 10 -5.43 -14.48 18.35
C THR A 10 -5.58 -15.75 17.50
N ALA A 11 -4.45 -16.43 17.25
CA ALA A 11 -4.44 -17.70 16.53
C ALA A 11 -5.04 -18.85 17.36
N VAL A 12 -5.10 -18.72 18.69
CA VAL A 12 -5.70 -19.72 19.59
C VAL A 12 -7.23 -19.68 19.47
N GLU A 13 -7.81 -18.50 19.63
CA GLU A 13 -9.25 -18.24 19.45
C GLU A 13 -9.71 -18.71 18.06
N LEU A 14 -8.93 -18.43 17.02
CA LEU A 14 -9.26 -18.88 15.68
C LEU A 14 -9.20 -20.42 15.53
N ARG A 15 -8.21 -21.09 16.12
CA ARG A 15 -8.14 -22.57 16.09
C ARG A 15 -9.33 -23.21 16.78
N GLU A 16 -9.77 -22.68 17.91
CA GLU A 16 -10.94 -23.16 18.62
C GLU A 16 -12.19 -23.03 17.74
N LEU A 17 -12.39 -21.87 17.10
CA LEU A 17 -13.50 -21.65 16.18
C LEU A 17 -13.49 -22.58 14.95
N LEU A 18 -12.30 -22.90 14.43
CA LEU A 18 -12.15 -23.78 13.27
C LEU A 18 -12.24 -25.27 13.63
N SER A 19 -12.10 -25.63 14.91
CA SER A 19 -12.10 -27.03 15.36
C SER A 19 -13.45 -27.73 15.18
N ASP A 20 -14.54 -26.96 15.08
CA ASP A 20 -15.89 -27.47 14.85
C ASP A 20 -16.11 -27.98 13.41
N GLY A 21 -15.18 -27.70 12.48
CA GLY A 21 -15.21 -28.16 11.09
C GLY A 21 -16.38 -27.60 10.24
N CYS A 22 -17.18 -26.70 10.81
CA CYS A 22 -18.37 -26.14 10.18
C CYS A 22 -18.19 -24.68 9.70
N THR A 23 -16.99 -24.10 9.87
CA THR A 23 -16.72 -22.70 9.54
C THR A 23 -16.09 -22.60 8.16
N THR A 24 -16.73 -21.84 7.26
CA THR A 24 -16.20 -21.51 5.94
C THR A 24 -15.44 -20.20 6.01
N LEU A 25 -14.18 -20.23 5.58
CA LEU A 25 -13.31 -19.07 5.43
C LEU A 25 -13.58 -18.41 4.08
N VAL A 26 -13.79 -17.10 4.10
CA VAL A 26 -13.92 -16.28 2.89
C VAL A 26 -12.87 -15.19 2.95
N CYS A 27 -11.84 -15.32 2.13
CA CYS A 27 -10.79 -14.33 1.98
C CYS A 27 -11.15 -13.32 0.89
N ILE A 28 -11.06 -12.03 1.22
CA ILE A 28 -11.30 -10.95 0.26
C ILE A 28 -10.07 -10.03 0.25
N ASP A 29 -9.68 -9.64 -0.96
CA ASP A 29 -8.69 -8.60 -1.22
C ASP A 29 -9.24 -7.66 -2.29
N ILE A 30 -8.96 -6.36 -2.17
CA ILE A 30 -9.42 -5.35 -3.13
C ILE A 30 -8.25 -4.59 -3.73
N GLU A 31 -8.29 -4.43 -5.05
CA GLU A 31 -7.30 -3.66 -5.80
C GLU A 31 -7.95 -2.46 -6.45
N GLY A 32 -7.42 -1.27 -6.16
CA GLY A 32 -7.95 0.00 -6.64
C GLY A 32 -7.71 1.12 -5.63
N ASP A 33 -8.32 2.28 -5.89
CA ASP A 33 -8.34 3.37 -4.92
C ASP A 33 -9.67 3.40 -4.13
N HIS A 34 -9.76 4.28 -3.14
CA HIS A 34 -10.93 4.39 -2.26
C HIS A 34 -12.26 4.68 -2.97
N TYR A 35 -12.22 5.14 -4.22
CA TYR A 35 -13.40 5.51 -5.00
C TYR A 35 -13.58 4.64 -6.24
N ASN A 36 -12.54 3.89 -6.62
CA ASN A 36 -12.46 3.18 -7.87
C ASN A 36 -11.80 1.81 -7.66
N THR A 37 -12.54 0.89 -7.05
CA THR A 37 -12.16 -0.52 -7.01
C THR A 37 -12.14 -1.06 -8.44
N SER A 38 -11.01 -1.64 -8.83
CA SER A 38 -10.79 -2.17 -10.17
C SER A 38 -10.90 -3.69 -10.22
N GLU A 39 -10.49 -4.36 -9.15
CA GLU A 39 -10.43 -5.82 -9.05
C GLU A 39 -10.73 -6.25 -7.61
N ILE A 40 -11.42 -7.38 -7.45
CA ILE A 40 -11.65 -8.04 -6.16
C ILE A 40 -11.14 -9.47 -6.27
N GLY A 41 -10.32 -9.88 -5.32
CA GLY A 41 -9.91 -11.25 -5.13
C GLY A 41 -10.85 -11.91 -4.16
N LEU A 42 -11.29 -13.13 -4.49
CA LEU A 42 -12.12 -13.95 -3.62
C LEU A 42 -11.47 -15.33 -3.50
N ALA A 43 -11.30 -15.81 -2.28
CA ALA A 43 -10.96 -17.20 -2.03
C ALA A 43 -11.85 -17.79 -0.93
N ILE A 44 -12.40 -18.98 -1.15
CA ILE A 44 -13.32 -19.64 -0.24
C ILE A 44 -12.80 -21.05 0.04
N CYS A 45 -12.78 -21.44 1.32
CA CYS A 45 -12.44 -22.81 1.73
C CYS A 45 -13.10 -23.15 3.07
N SER A 46 -13.38 -24.44 3.28
CA SER A 46 -13.94 -24.95 4.54
C SER A 46 -12.88 -25.62 5.42
N HIS A 47 -11.68 -25.82 4.88
CA HIS A 47 -10.55 -26.45 5.54
C HIS A 47 -9.27 -25.72 5.15
N LEU A 48 -8.32 -25.64 6.08
CA LEU A 48 -7.09 -24.87 5.89
C LEU A 48 -5.90 -25.49 6.62
N ASP A 49 -5.22 -26.42 5.94
CA ASP A 49 -3.94 -26.99 6.32
C ASP A 49 -2.77 -26.12 5.87
N PRO A 50 -1.64 -26.13 6.60
CA PRO A 50 -0.47 -25.34 6.24
C PRO A 50 0.13 -25.75 4.90
N LEU A 51 0.60 -24.75 4.15
CA LEU A 51 1.43 -24.96 2.97
C LEU A 51 2.76 -25.62 3.38
N LYS A 52 3.01 -26.84 2.89
CA LYS A 52 4.27 -27.56 3.10
C LYS A 52 5.37 -26.95 2.23
N ALA A 53 6.61 -27.03 2.69
CA ALA A 53 7.74 -26.37 2.04
C ALA A 53 8.01 -26.90 0.61
N GLU A 54 7.63 -28.15 0.36
CA GLU A 54 7.76 -28.85 -0.90
C GLU A 54 6.55 -28.66 -1.85
N HIS A 55 5.45 -28.05 -1.38
CA HIS A 55 4.21 -27.92 -2.14
C HIS A 55 4.13 -26.55 -2.83
N SER A 56 3.63 -26.57 -4.06
CA SER A 56 3.31 -25.35 -4.81
C SER A 56 2.01 -24.72 -4.30
N TYR A 57 1.78 -23.44 -4.62
CA TYR A 57 0.49 -22.80 -4.36
C TYR A 57 -0.67 -23.45 -5.13
N ALA A 58 -0.42 -24.08 -6.28
CA ALA A 58 -1.45 -24.83 -7.00
C ALA A 58 -1.86 -26.07 -6.19
N SER A 59 -0.87 -26.81 -5.67
CA SER A 59 -1.09 -27.95 -4.77
C SER A 59 -1.80 -27.51 -3.48
N PHE A 60 -1.42 -26.36 -2.92
CA PHE A 60 -2.08 -25.77 -1.76
C PHE A 60 -3.58 -25.54 -1.99
N ILE A 61 -3.92 -24.95 -3.15
CA ILE A 61 -5.31 -24.68 -3.55
C ILE A 61 -6.08 -25.99 -3.70
N GLU A 62 -5.52 -26.97 -4.39
CA GLU A 62 -6.16 -28.27 -4.63
C GLU A 62 -6.39 -29.04 -3.32
N GLU A 63 -5.36 -29.15 -2.48
CA GLU A 63 -5.41 -29.88 -1.20
C GLU A 63 -6.42 -29.28 -0.22
N ASN A 64 -6.52 -27.95 -0.18
CA ASN A 64 -7.45 -27.22 0.69
C ASN A 64 -8.80 -26.93 0.02
N GLN A 65 -9.01 -27.42 -1.21
CA GLN A 65 -10.23 -27.19 -1.99
C GLN A 65 -10.62 -25.71 -2.05
N ILE A 66 -9.61 -24.84 -2.21
CA ILE A 66 -9.80 -23.39 -2.23
C ILE A 66 -10.44 -23.02 -3.56
N SER A 67 -11.69 -22.55 -3.54
CA SER A 67 -12.23 -21.88 -4.72
C SER A 67 -11.70 -20.46 -4.77
N CYS A 68 -11.04 -20.08 -5.87
CA CYS A 68 -10.48 -18.75 -6.05
C CYS A 68 -11.03 -18.12 -7.33
N SER A 69 -11.41 -16.85 -7.26
CA SER A 69 -11.97 -16.10 -8.38
C SER A 69 -11.44 -14.67 -8.39
N THR A 70 -11.41 -14.07 -9.58
CA THR A 70 -11.10 -12.64 -9.75
C THR A 70 -12.34 -11.94 -10.28
N ILE A 71 -12.88 -10.98 -9.54
CA ILE A 71 -14.00 -10.16 -10.04
C ILE A 71 -13.40 -8.85 -10.59
N ARG A 72 -13.62 -8.57 -11.87
CA ARG A 72 -13.14 -7.34 -12.51
C ARG A 72 -14.28 -6.34 -12.58
N ILE A 73 -14.10 -5.19 -11.96
CA ILE A 73 -15.12 -4.14 -11.92
C ILE A 73 -14.90 -3.16 -13.07
N GLN A 74 -13.64 -2.90 -13.42
CA GLN A 74 -13.29 -2.01 -14.51
C GLN A 74 -12.14 -2.60 -15.32
N GLU A 75 -12.20 -2.43 -16.64
CA GLU A 75 -11.05 -2.75 -17.46
C GLU A 75 -9.85 -1.89 -17.03
N PRO A 76 -8.71 -2.50 -16.66
CA PRO A 76 -7.51 -1.75 -16.40
C PRO A 76 -7.13 -1.00 -17.68
N THR A 77 -6.87 0.31 -17.56
CA THR A 77 -6.39 1.11 -18.70
C THR A 77 -5.23 0.40 -19.42
N PHE A 78 -5.11 0.56 -20.74
CA PHE A 78 -4.08 -0.13 -21.57
C PHE A 78 -2.65 -0.08 -21.00
N GLN A 79 -2.30 0.97 -20.24
CA GLN A 79 -0.99 1.08 -19.57
C GLN A 79 -0.82 0.13 -18.37
N HIS A 80 -1.89 -0.25 -17.68
CA HIS A 80 -1.86 -1.17 -16.54
C HIS A 80 -1.78 -2.65 -16.97
N GLN A 81 -2.30 -3.00 -18.16
CA GLN A 81 -2.28 -4.38 -18.66
C GLN A 81 -0.87 -4.92 -18.94
N ARG A 82 0.06 -4.10 -19.45
CA ARG A 82 1.41 -4.55 -19.85
C ARG A 82 2.36 -4.85 -18.70
N HIS A 83 2.01 -4.44 -17.48
CA HIS A 83 2.89 -4.57 -16.32
C HIS A 83 2.26 -5.35 -15.17
N GLN A 84 1.02 -5.83 -15.24
CA GLN A 84 0.41 -6.60 -14.15
C GLN A 84 1.15 -7.92 -13.85
N GLU A 85 1.10 -8.36 -12.59
CA GLU A 85 1.45 -9.74 -12.24
C GLU A 85 0.58 -10.67 -13.10
N ALA A 86 1.19 -11.74 -13.63
CA ALA A 86 0.42 -12.77 -14.34
C ALA A 86 -0.63 -13.30 -13.37
N LEU A 87 -1.88 -13.39 -13.83
CA LEU A 87 -2.93 -14.05 -13.07
C LEU A 87 -2.52 -15.51 -12.92
N ARG A 88 -2.31 -15.96 -11.68
CA ARG A 88 -1.91 -17.34 -11.41
C ARG A 88 -3.04 -18.19 -10.89
N PHE A 89 -3.97 -17.55 -10.17
CA PHE A 89 -5.10 -18.20 -9.53
C PHE A 89 -6.38 -17.39 -9.86
N GLY A 90 -7.50 -18.10 -9.96
CA GLY A 90 -8.78 -17.53 -10.36
C GLY A 90 -8.94 -17.45 -11.87
N GLU A 91 -9.47 -18.51 -12.48
CA GLU A 91 -9.74 -18.58 -13.93
C GLU A 91 -11.02 -17.82 -14.32
N GLU A 92 -11.92 -17.61 -13.36
CA GLU A 92 -13.19 -16.93 -13.58
C GLU A 92 -13.02 -15.42 -13.39
N SER A 93 -13.02 -14.68 -14.50
CA SER A 93 -13.19 -13.24 -14.52
C SER A 93 -14.63 -12.89 -14.81
N TYR A 94 -15.29 -12.24 -13.86
CA TYR A 94 -16.62 -11.68 -14.05
C TYR A 94 -16.48 -10.19 -14.40
N ASP A 95 -16.91 -9.80 -15.59
CA ASP A 95 -17.14 -8.39 -15.93
C ASP A 95 -18.53 -8.03 -15.41
N ILE A 96 -18.59 -7.31 -14.30
CA ILE A 96 -19.86 -7.03 -13.63
C ILE A 96 -20.19 -5.55 -13.73
N ASP A 97 -21.36 -5.25 -14.28
CA ASP A 97 -21.87 -3.89 -14.44
C ASP A 97 -22.29 -3.22 -13.13
N ASN A 98 -22.24 -3.89 -11.95
CA ASN A 98 -22.26 -3.35 -10.56
C ASN A 98 -22.81 -4.32 -9.48
N ASP A 99 -23.31 -5.53 -9.80
CA ASP A 99 -23.89 -6.45 -8.80
C ASP A 99 -22.89 -7.49 -8.25
N PHE A 100 -21.81 -6.99 -7.65
CA PHE A 100 -20.77 -7.82 -7.04
C PHE A 100 -21.29 -8.66 -5.85
N GLN A 101 -22.32 -8.17 -5.14
CA GLN A 101 -22.87 -8.87 -3.99
C GLN A 101 -23.59 -10.15 -4.39
N SER A 102 -24.38 -10.11 -5.46
CA SER A 102 -25.02 -11.31 -6.01
C SER A 102 -23.98 -12.29 -6.54
N THR A 103 -22.92 -11.82 -7.22
CA THR A 103 -21.86 -12.71 -7.70
C THR A 103 -21.15 -13.44 -6.57
N ILE A 104 -20.69 -12.72 -5.53
CA ILE A 104 -20.06 -13.35 -4.36
C ILE A 104 -21.03 -14.31 -3.67
N SER A 105 -22.30 -13.91 -3.55
CA SER A 105 -23.33 -14.74 -2.90
C SER A 105 -23.74 -15.96 -3.72
N SER A 106 -23.56 -15.92 -5.04
CA SER A 106 -23.90 -17.01 -5.95
C SER A 106 -22.87 -18.14 -5.95
N HIS A 107 -21.68 -17.87 -5.41
CA HIS A 107 -20.64 -18.87 -5.26
C HIS A 107 -21.14 -20.02 -4.39
N SER A 108 -21.12 -21.25 -4.91
CA SER A 108 -21.76 -22.43 -4.28
C SER A 108 -21.32 -22.66 -2.82
N GLN A 109 -20.01 -22.64 -2.57
CA GLN A 109 -19.42 -22.75 -1.24
C GLN A 109 -19.86 -21.64 -0.26
N PHE A 110 -20.24 -20.47 -0.78
CA PHE A 110 -20.77 -19.36 0.02
C PHE A 110 -22.26 -19.54 0.34
N ARG A 111 -23.04 -20.04 -0.63
CA ARG A 111 -24.49 -20.18 -0.53
C ARG A 111 -24.93 -21.19 0.54
N ASP A 112 -24.19 -22.27 0.68
CA ASP A 112 -24.56 -23.40 1.55
C ASP A 112 -23.95 -23.30 2.96
N ALA A 113 -23.09 -22.30 3.21
CA ALA A 113 -22.39 -22.13 4.47
C ALA A 113 -23.24 -21.38 5.51
N THR A 114 -23.27 -21.91 6.74
CA THR A 114 -24.00 -21.32 7.86
C THR A 114 -23.12 -20.45 8.76
N ASN A 115 -21.82 -20.77 8.86
CA ASN A 115 -20.83 -20.04 9.64
C ASN A 115 -19.74 -19.50 8.72
N LEU A 116 -19.87 -18.23 8.35
CA LEU A 116 -18.92 -17.55 7.48
C LEU A 116 -17.96 -16.69 8.29
N LEU A 117 -16.66 -16.92 8.12
CA LEU A 117 -15.61 -16.08 8.69
C LEU A 117 -14.91 -15.27 7.58
N LEU A 118 -14.95 -13.95 7.71
CA LEU A 118 -14.24 -13.06 6.78
C LEU A 118 -12.74 -13.04 7.12
N VAL A 119 -11.90 -13.36 6.13
CA VAL A 119 -10.44 -13.31 6.22
C VAL A 119 -9.94 -12.15 5.37
N VAL A 120 -9.08 -11.31 5.93
CA VAL A 120 -8.49 -10.15 5.25
C VAL A 120 -7.05 -9.94 5.72
N PHE A 121 -6.26 -9.19 4.97
CA PHE A 121 -4.91 -8.77 5.36
C PHE A 121 -4.83 -7.24 5.39
N ASP A 122 -4.62 -6.62 6.55
CA ASP A 122 -4.74 -5.16 6.75
C ASP A 122 -6.18 -4.66 6.51
N SER A 123 -7.10 -5.10 7.38
CA SER A 123 -8.55 -5.09 7.16
C SER A 123 -9.21 -3.73 6.85
N LYS A 124 -8.48 -2.63 6.99
CA LYS A 124 -9.03 -1.28 6.99
C LYS A 124 -9.64 -0.89 5.65
N ALA A 125 -9.00 -1.27 4.54
CA ALA A 125 -9.51 -0.92 3.21
C ALA A 125 -10.71 -1.79 2.85
N GLU A 126 -10.60 -3.09 3.07
CA GLU A 126 -11.58 -4.13 2.71
C GLU A 126 -12.85 -3.98 3.53
N LEU A 127 -12.76 -3.78 4.85
CA LEU A 127 -13.95 -3.57 5.70
C LEU A 127 -14.64 -2.25 5.38
N LYS A 128 -13.88 -1.19 5.08
CA LYS A 128 -14.46 0.08 4.67
C LYS A 128 -15.21 -0.08 3.36
N TRP A 129 -14.57 -0.68 2.35
CA TRP A 129 -15.19 -0.97 1.06
C TRP A 129 -16.44 -1.85 1.23
N ALA A 130 -16.34 -2.98 1.94
CA ALA A 130 -17.48 -3.88 2.15
C ALA A 130 -18.64 -3.18 2.88
N SER A 131 -18.37 -2.34 3.87
CA SER A 131 -19.42 -1.58 4.57
C SER A 131 -20.16 -0.55 3.68
N GLN A 132 -19.49 -0.06 2.63
CA GLN A 132 -20.01 0.98 1.74
C GLN A 132 -20.66 0.38 0.49
N SER A 133 -20.03 -0.63 -0.09
CA SER A 133 -20.41 -1.24 -1.36
C SER A 133 -21.25 -2.50 -1.16
N CYS A 134 -20.93 -3.35 -0.17
CA CYS A 134 -21.54 -4.67 0.04
C CYS A 134 -22.10 -4.87 1.47
N PRO A 135 -22.97 -3.98 1.99
CA PRO A 135 -23.37 -4.03 3.39
C PRO A 135 -24.11 -5.33 3.76
N ASP A 136 -24.91 -5.91 2.86
CA ASP A 136 -25.62 -7.15 3.18
C ASP A 136 -24.67 -8.36 3.14
N LEU A 137 -23.66 -8.33 2.26
CA LEU A 137 -22.59 -9.33 2.29
C LEU A 137 -21.89 -9.34 3.66
N LEU A 138 -21.58 -8.14 4.18
CA LEU A 138 -20.95 -8.00 5.49
C LEU A 138 -21.83 -8.59 6.61
N GLY A 139 -23.15 -8.45 6.51
CA GLY A 139 -24.12 -9.01 7.45
C GLY A 139 -24.22 -10.53 7.46
N LYS A 140 -23.60 -11.24 6.50
CA LYS A 140 -23.57 -12.71 6.47
C LYS A 140 -22.42 -13.31 7.28
N PHE A 141 -21.39 -12.53 7.59
CA PHE A 141 -20.26 -13.01 8.37
C PHE A 141 -20.55 -12.98 9.87
N THR A 142 -20.08 -14.00 10.58
CA THR A 142 -20.22 -14.08 12.05
C THR A 142 -19.11 -13.30 12.76
N ALA A 143 -17.92 -13.26 12.16
CA ALA A 143 -16.75 -12.54 12.63
C ALA A 143 -15.79 -12.27 11.46
N TYR A 144 -14.70 -11.56 11.74
CA TYR A 144 -13.57 -11.45 10.82
C TYR A 144 -12.23 -11.68 11.52
N VAL A 145 -11.23 -12.07 10.74
CA VAL A 145 -9.83 -12.15 11.17
C VAL A 145 -8.95 -11.28 10.27
N ASP A 146 -8.11 -10.45 10.90
CA ASP A 146 -7.05 -9.74 10.20
C ASP A 146 -5.72 -10.52 10.34
N VAL A 147 -5.29 -11.11 9.23
CA VAL A 147 -4.07 -11.92 9.16
C VAL A 147 -2.81 -11.07 9.41
N GLN A 148 -2.82 -9.77 9.09
CA GLN A 148 -1.71 -8.87 9.42
C GLN A 148 -1.54 -8.77 10.94
N ARG A 149 -2.65 -8.71 11.68
CA ARG A 149 -2.63 -8.65 13.16
C ARG A 149 -2.09 -9.96 13.76
N LEU A 150 -2.49 -11.11 13.22
CA LEU A 150 -1.93 -12.39 13.64
C LEU A 150 -0.42 -12.49 13.35
N ALA A 151 0.01 -12.04 12.17
CA ALA A 151 1.43 -11.98 11.83
C ALA A 151 2.21 -10.99 12.71
N ALA A 152 1.59 -9.89 13.14
CA ALA A 152 2.17 -8.92 14.05
C ALA A 152 2.37 -9.55 15.45
N ASN A 153 1.37 -10.28 15.95
CA ASN A 153 1.46 -11.01 17.22
C ASN A 153 2.56 -12.10 17.18
N ALA A 154 2.80 -12.70 16.00
CA ALA A 154 3.83 -13.71 15.80
C ALA A 154 5.23 -13.13 15.53
N SER A 155 5.40 -11.81 15.49
CA SER A 155 6.68 -11.14 15.13
C SER A 155 6.97 -9.92 16.01
N SER A 156 8.11 -9.25 15.79
CA SER A 156 8.43 -7.95 16.40
C SER A 156 8.02 -6.74 15.54
N ASN A 157 7.33 -7.00 14.42
CA ASN A 157 6.87 -5.99 13.49
C ASN A 157 5.38 -5.74 13.69
N VAL A 158 5.02 -4.51 14.05
CA VAL A 158 3.62 -4.13 14.30
C VAL A 158 2.77 -4.07 13.04
N ASN A 159 3.39 -3.83 11.88
CA ASN A 159 2.72 -3.72 10.58
C ASN A 159 3.46 -4.58 9.54
N PRO A 160 3.38 -5.92 9.64
CA PRO A 160 3.98 -6.81 8.67
C PRO A 160 3.25 -6.69 7.32
N GLY A 161 4.00 -6.67 6.22
CA GLY A 161 3.42 -6.71 4.87
C GLY A 161 3.26 -8.14 4.39
N LEU A 162 2.22 -8.44 3.62
CA LEU A 162 1.87 -9.79 3.16
C LEU A 162 3.07 -10.56 2.58
N ARG A 163 3.73 -9.99 1.56
CA ARG A 163 4.89 -10.65 0.92
C ARG A 163 6.06 -10.88 1.89
N ARG A 164 6.28 -10.01 2.88
CA ARG A 164 7.33 -10.24 3.90
C ARG A 164 6.94 -11.30 4.91
N SER A 165 5.66 -11.40 5.24
CA SER A 165 5.14 -12.51 6.05
C SER A 165 5.37 -13.84 5.33
N LEU A 166 5.06 -13.93 4.04
CA LEU A 166 5.36 -15.10 3.20
C LEU A 166 6.84 -15.47 3.24
N HIS A 167 7.73 -14.51 2.97
CA HIS A 167 9.17 -14.74 3.02
C HIS A 167 9.66 -15.20 4.40
N ALA A 168 9.16 -14.61 5.48
CA ALA A 168 9.54 -14.99 6.84
C ALA A 168 9.03 -16.39 7.24
N LEU A 169 7.98 -16.87 6.57
CA LEU A 169 7.42 -18.21 6.72
C LEU A 169 8.08 -19.24 5.76
N GLY A 170 9.01 -18.81 4.91
CA GLY A 170 9.63 -19.68 3.90
C GLY A 170 8.79 -19.91 2.65
N LEU A 171 7.66 -19.22 2.49
CA LEU A 171 6.72 -19.37 1.38
C LEU A 171 7.14 -18.49 0.20
N THR A 172 8.25 -18.82 -0.44
CA THR A 172 8.87 -17.94 -1.45
C THR A 172 8.53 -18.29 -2.90
N GLU A 173 7.95 -19.46 -3.17
CA GLU A 173 7.69 -19.91 -4.53
C GLU A 173 6.79 -18.94 -5.28
N GLY A 174 7.26 -18.43 -6.42
CA GLY A 174 6.50 -17.49 -7.24
C GLY A 174 6.26 -16.11 -6.60
N VAL A 175 6.60 -15.87 -5.34
CA VAL A 175 6.48 -14.52 -4.76
C VAL A 175 7.56 -13.64 -5.38
N PRO A 176 7.22 -12.54 -6.09
CA PRO A 176 8.21 -11.69 -6.72
C PRO A 176 9.22 -11.18 -5.70
N LEU A 177 10.52 -11.29 -6.03
CA LEU A 177 11.58 -10.80 -5.15
C LEU A 177 11.48 -9.29 -4.98
N TRP A 178 11.62 -8.83 -3.75
CA TRP A 178 11.56 -7.40 -3.38
C TRP A 178 12.52 -6.50 -4.17
N LYS A 179 13.60 -7.05 -4.72
CA LYS A 179 14.62 -6.30 -5.45
C LYS A 179 14.20 -5.96 -6.89
N ASP A 180 13.17 -6.60 -7.45
CA ASP A 180 12.65 -6.31 -8.80
C ASP A 180 11.71 -5.10 -8.85
N ARG A 181 11.88 -4.15 -7.94
CA ARG A 181 11.17 -2.85 -7.88
C ARG A 181 11.28 -2.00 -9.15
N GLN A 182 12.19 -2.35 -10.06
CA GLN A 182 12.27 -1.72 -11.39
C GLN A 182 11.02 -2.00 -12.24
N PHE A 183 10.26 -3.04 -11.89
CA PHE A 183 8.94 -3.32 -12.43
C PHE A 183 7.95 -3.34 -11.26
N LYS A 184 7.37 -2.18 -10.92
CA LYS A 184 6.19 -2.09 -10.07
C LYS A 184 5.02 -2.75 -10.80
N LYS A 185 5.03 -4.08 -10.87
CA LYS A 185 3.92 -4.81 -11.44
C LYS A 185 2.72 -4.62 -10.52
N PRO A 186 1.58 -4.08 -11.00
CA PRO A 186 0.38 -4.05 -10.19
C PRO A 186 0.07 -5.46 -9.71
N HIS A 187 -0.30 -5.55 -8.44
CA HIS A 187 -0.68 -6.79 -7.80
C HIS A 187 -1.97 -7.33 -8.42
N ARG A 188 -2.27 -8.59 -8.13
CA ARG A 188 -3.53 -9.25 -8.51
C ARG A 188 -4.23 -9.64 -7.22
N ALA A 189 -5.48 -9.22 -7.09
CA ALA A 189 -6.24 -9.41 -5.86
C ALA A 189 -6.44 -10.91 -5.59
N ALA A 190 -6.69 -11.70 -6.64
CA ALA A 190 -6.81 -13.15 -6.52
C ALA A 190 -5.52 -13.85 -6.05
N ASN A 191 -4.35 -13.33 -6.43
CA ASN A 191 -3.10 -13.87 -5.90
C ASN A 191 -2.96 -13.52 -4.40
N ASP A 192 -3.28 -12.29 -4.02
CA ASP A 192 -3.12 -11.80 -2.66
C ASP A 192 -4.09 -12.46 -1.67
N VAL A 193 -5.30 -12.89 -2.07
CA VAL A 193 -6.17 -13.73 -1.22
C VAL A 193 -5.59 -15.13 -0.96
N VAL A 194 -5.01 -15.78 -1.97
CA VAL A 194 -4.36 -17.11 -1.82
C VAL A 194 -3.14 -16.98 -0.90
N TYR A 195 -2.31 -15.96 -1.12
CA TYR A 195 -1.17 -15.68 -0.24
C TYR A 195 -1.61 -15.40 1.19
N THR A 196 -2.72 -14.67 1.38
CA THR A 196 -3.28 -14.38 2.70
C THR A 196 -3.71 -15.66 3.42
N LEU A 197 -4.41 -16.56 2.73
CA LEU A 197 -4.77 -17.88 3.27
C LEU A 197 -3.54 -18.74 3.60
N ALA A 198 -2.50 -18.72 2.76
CA ALA A 198 -1.27 -19.46 3.03
C ALA A 198 -0.52 -18.94 4.27
N VAL A 199 -0.47 -17.60 4.45
CA VAL A 199 0.04 -16.99 5.69
C VAL A 199 -0.79 -17.44 6.89
N LEU A 200 -2.12 -17.38 6.78
CA LEU A 200 -3.03 -17.78 7.85
C LEU A 200 -2.82 -19.24 8.26
N ALA A 201 -2.83 -20.16 7.30
CA ALA A 201 -2.63 -21.59 7.51
C ALA A 201 -1.31 -21.87 8.25
N SER A 202 -0.25 -21.18 7.82
CA SER A 202 1.07 -21.28 8.43
C SER A 202 1.09 -20.72 9.85
N LEU A 203 0.42 -19.60 10.12
CA LEU A 203 0.33 -19.01 11.46
C LEU A 203 -0.46 -19.91 12.43
N LEU A 204 -1.54 -20.53 11.96
CA LEU A 204 -2.35 -21.45 12.77
C LEU A 204 -1.58 -22.72 13.14
N SER A 205 -0.72 -23.19 12.25
CA SER A 205 0.09 -24.41 12.44
C SER A 205 1.32 -24.20 13.33
N ARG A 206 1.63 -22.95 13.69
CA ARG A 206 2.78 -22.66 14.54
C ARG A 206 2.53 -23.09 15.99
N PRO A 207 3.48 -23.80 16.62
CA PRO A 207 3.41 -24.09 18.04
C PRO A 207 3.52 -22.79 18.85
N SER A 208 2.84 -22.74 20.00
CA SER A 208 2.86 -21.57 20.90
C SER A 208 4.25 -21.23 21.43
N THR A 209 5.16 -22.20 21.41
CA THR A 209 6.57 -22.08 21.83
C THR A 209 7.51 -21.67 20.68
N ALA A 210 7.00 -21.45 19.46
CA ALA A 210 7.83 -21.10 18.31
C ALA A 210 8.55 -19.76 18.51
N VAL A 211 9.80 -19.68 18.05
CA VAL A 211 10.57 -18.43 18.01
C VAL A 211 9.83 -17.38 17.17
N PRO A 212 9.76 -16.11 17.60
CA PRO A 212 9.12 -15.04 16.83
C PRO A 212 9.62 -14.95 15.39
N LEU A 213 8.70 -14.70 14.45
CA LEU A 213 9.01 -14.52 13.04
C LEU A 213 9.88 -13.28 12.83
N LYS A 214 10.94 -13.43 12.04
CA LYS A 214 11.80 -12.32 11.61
C LYS A 214 11.20 -11.63 10.39
N ILE A 215 10.09 -10.91 10.57
CA ILE A 215 9.47 -10.12 9.50
C ILE A 215 10.13 -8.75 9.45
N GLU A 216 10.91 -8.48 8.40
CA GLU A 216 11.57 -7.19 8.24
C GLU A 216 10.55 -6.04 8.18
N ARG A 217 10.84 -4.97 8.94
CA ARG A 217 10.04 -3.74 8.88
C ARG A 217 10.18 -3.12 7.50
N SER A 218 9.07 -2.63 6.95
CA SER A 218 9.16 -1.85 5.72
C SER A 218 10.05 -0.65 5.98
N PRO A 219 11.12 -0.43 5.18
CA PRO A 219 11.70 0.89 5.15
C PRO A 219 10.55 1.84 4.79
N LYS A 220 10.31 2.83 5.65
CA LYS A 220 9.25 3.80 5.41
C LYS A 220 9.51 4.40 4.02
N PRO A 221 8.52 4.40 3.11
CA PRO A 221 8.72 5.01 1.81
C PRO A 221 9.17 6.46 2.04
N PRO A 222 10.10 6.96 1.21
CA PRO A 222 10.50 8.35 1.33
C PRO A 222 9.27 9.22 1.15
N LYS A 223 9.17 10.26 1.96
CA LYS A 223 8.11 11.26 1.79
C LYS A 223 8.40 11.99 0.48
N LEU A 224 7.46 12.01 -0.46
CA LEU A 224 7.61 12.71 -1.73
C LEU A 224 6.63 13.88 -1.78
N PHE A 225 7.09 15.04 -2.28
CA PHE A 225 6.30 16.26 -2.33
C PHE A 225 5.97 16.68 -3.76
N TYR A 226 4.76 17.19 -3.95
CA TYR A 226 4.44 18.08 -5.07
C TYR A 226 4.77 19.51 -4.64
N GLY A 227 5.81 20.08 -5.21
CA GLY A 227 6.36 21.39 -4.87
C GLY A 227 7.48 21.35 -3.85
N ARG A 228 7.78 22.52 -3.30
CA ARG A 228 8.74 22.67 -2.20
C ARG A 228 8.22 21.95 -0.96
N PRO A 229 9.05 21.19 -0.24
CA PRO A 229 8.67 20.57 1.03
C PRO A 229 8.06 21.59 2.00
N TRP A 230 6.87 21.28 2.50
CA TRP A 230 6.13 22.13 3.41
C TRP A 230 5.71 21.33 4.66
N PRO A 231 5.81 21.91 5.87
CA PRO A 231 6.25 23.28 6.16
C PRO A 231 7.78 23.41 6.15
N GLN A 232 8.30 24.56 5.68
CA GLN A 232 9.75 24.76 5.47
C GLN A 232 10.59 24.53 6.74
N ARG A 233 10.06 24.96 7.90
CA ARG A 233 10.66 24.73 9.22
C ARG A 233 10.88 23.25 9.57
N CYS A 234 10.15 22.32 8.94
CA CYS A 234 10.33 20.89 9.15
C CYS A 234 11.41 20.28 8.24
N TYR A 235 11.90 21.04 7.26
CA TYR A 235 12.90 20.59 6.28
C TYR A 235 13.98 21.67 6.12
N PRO A 236 14.73 21.98 7.18
CA PRO A 236 15.70 23.07 7.17
C PRO A 236 16.87 22.82 6.21
N TYR A 237 17.19 21.55 5.92
CA TYR A 237 18.28 21.15 5.02
C TYR A 237 17.75 20.80 3.63
N THR A 238 17.21 21.79 2.93
CA THR A 238 16.58 21.63 1.61
C THR A 238 17.43 22.25 0.51
N VAL A 239 17.53 21.58 -0.64
CA VAL A 239 18.19 22.06 -1.85
C VAL A 239 17.20 22.15 -2.99
N LEU A 240 17.30 23.20 -3.78
CA LEU A 240 16.67 23.35 -5.08
C LEU A 240 17.62 22.87 -6.18
N ILE A 241 17.12 22.05 -7.10
CA ILE A 241 17.83 21.55 -8.27
C ILE A 241 17.13 22.12 -9.51
N ARG A 242 17.91 22.74 -10.40
CA ARG A 242 17.43 23.26 -11.70
C ARG A 242 18.50 23.05 -12.75
N THR A 243 18.15 23.04 -14.03
CA THR A 243 19.17 23.05 -15.07
C THR A 243 19.83 24.43 -15.15
N PHE A 244 21.08 24.45 -15.61
CA PHE A 244 21.86 25.68 -15.76
C PHE A 244 21.21 26.65 -16.76
N ASP A 245 20.68 26.10 -17.85
CA ASP A 245 19.99 26.81 -18.92
C ASP A 245 18.52 27.11 -18.62
N GLN A 246 18.02 26.76 -17.43
CA GLN A 246 16.63 26.91 -16.99
C GLN A 246 15.59 26.16 -17.85
N THR A 247 16.04 25.21 -18.66
CA THR A 247 15.16 24.26 -19.37
C THR A 247 14.59 23.19 -18.41
N PRO A 248 13.65 22.35 -18.86
CA PRO A 248 13.12 21.26 -18.02
C PRO A 248 14.22 20.31 -17.56
N LEU A 249 14.08 19.79 -16.34
CA LEU A 249 14.94 18.72 -15.87
C LEU A 249 14.86 17.51 -16.81
N PRO A 250 15.95 16.75 -16.97
CA PRO A 250 15.94 15.56 -17.81
C PRO A 250 15.01 14.49 -17.22
N TYR A 251 14.64 13.50 -18.02
CA TYR A 251 13.69 12.45 -17.65
C TYR A 251 14.08 11.73 -16.36
N GLU A 252 15.38 11.58 -16.08
CA GLU A 252 15.91 10.95 -14.87
C GLU A 252 15.66 11.76 -13.59
N LEU A 253 15.23 13.02 -13.71
CA LEU A 253 15.02 13.96 -12.60
C LEU A 253 13.66 14.68 -12.67
N ASP A 254 12.76 14.25 -13.56
CA ASP A 254 11.47 14.91 -13.80
C ASP A 254 10.43 14.66 -12.68
N THR A 255 10.62 13.66 -11.82
CA THR A 255 9.67 13.30 -10.76
C THR A 255 10.37 13.19 -9.42
N ALA A 256 9.67 13.50 -8.32
CA ALA A 256 10.26 13.49 -6.98
C ALA A 256 10.86 12.12 -6.63
N GLY A 257 10.21 11.04 -7.05
CA GLY A 257 10.73 9.68 -6.87
C GLY A 257 12.04 9.45 -7.61
N LYS A 258 12.15 9.87 -8.87
CA LYS A 258 13.39 9.72 -9.63
C LYS A 258 14.52 10.58 -9.07
N VAL A 259 14.24 11.82 -8.66
CA VAL A 259 15.21 12.69 -7.96
C VAL A 259 15.74 12.02 -6.69
N TYR A 260 14.83 11.51 -5.84
CA TYR A 260 15.21 10.79 -4.63
C TYR A 260 16.12 9.60 -4.91
N HIS A 261 15.78 8.78 -5.91
CA HIS A 261 16.54 7.60 -6.27
C HIS A 261 17.90 7.93 -6.93
N TYR A 262 17.92 8.89 -7.84
CA TYR A 262 19.13 9.34 -8.54
C TYR A 262 20.19 9.83 -7.55
N PHE A 263 19.77 10.59 -6.54
CA PHE A 263 20.66 11.13 -5.51
C PHE A 263 20.70 10.29 -4.22
N SER A 264 20.24 9.04 -4.26
CA SER A 264 20.27 8.14 -3.10
C SER A 264 21.66 7.91 -2.48
N PRO A 265 22.81 7.98 -3.20
CA PRO A 265 24.13 7.90 -2.59
C PRO A 265 24.42 8.99 -1.54
N PHE A 266 23.70 10.12 -1.58
CA PHE A 266 23.83 11.22 -0.63
C PHE A 266 22.85 11.11 0.56
N SER A 267 22.20 9.96 0.73
CA SER A 267 21.26 9.68 1.83
C SER A 267 20.17 10.76 2.03
N PRO A 268 19.44 11.18 0.98
CA PRO A 268 18.33 12.11 1.14
C PRO A 268 17.23 11.46 1.98
N ILE A 269 16.49 12.28 2.73
CA ILE A 269 15.34 11.83 3.52
C ILE A 269 14.02 11.97 2.77
N SER A 270 14.01 12.78 1.71
CA SER A 270 12.83 13.15 0.94
C SER A 270 13.23 13.86 -0.35
N ALA A 271 12.27 14.01 -1.27
CA ALA A 271 12.39 14.84 -2.45
C ALA A 271 11.04 15.46 -2.82
N GLY A 272 11.07 16.50 -3.65
CA GLY A 272 9.89 17.13 -4.21
C GLY A 272 10.11 17.58 -5.65
N THR A 273 9.03 17.89 -6.36
CA THR A 273 9.09 18.43 -7.72
C THR A 273 8.24 19.66 -7.87
N GLY A 274 8.83 20.77 -8.31
CA GLY A 274 8.13 22.01 -8.59
C GLY A 274 7.39 21.95 -9.91
N LEU A 275 6.07 22.14 -9.86
CA LEU A 275 5.29 22.52 -11.04
C LEU A 275 5.49 24.02 -11.30
N THR A 276 5.72 24.39 -12.55
CA THR A 276 5.55 25.79 -12.98
C THR A 276 4.04 26.08 -13.02
N HIS A 277 3.63 27.29 -12.60
CA HIS A 277 2.26 27.77 -12.28
C HIS A 277 1.09 27.15 -13.08
N LYS A 278 -0.07 27.01 -12.42
CA LYS A 278 -1.33 26.43 -12.94
C LYS A 278 -1.97 27.16 -14.13
N ASP A 279 -1.50 28.37 -14.47
CA ASP A 279 -2.21 29.27 -15.39
C ASP A 279 -1.69 29.25 -16.83
N SER A 280 -0.76 28.34 -17.16
CA SER A 280 -0.27 28.22 -18.55
C SER A 280 -0.82 26.96 -19.25
N PRO A 281 -1.60 27.10 -20.33
CA PRO A 281 -2.16 25.97 -21.10
C PRO A 281 -1.11 25.20 -21.93
N HIS A 282 0.16 25.62 -21.93
CA HIS A 282 1.25 24.91 -22.58
C HIS A 282 2.06 24.09 -21.56
N LYS A 283 1.83 22.77 -21.58
CA LYS A 283 2.63 21.69 -20.96
C LYS A 283 3.51 22.12 -19.77
N GLN A 284 2.99 21.86 -18.57
CA GLN A 284 3.66 21.76 -17.28
C GLN A 284 5.10 21.25 -17.39
N GLN A 285 6.07 22.14 -17.55
CA GLN A 285 7.49 21.78 -17.58
C GLN A 285 8.03 21.82 -16.15
N LEU A 286 8.46 20.65 -15.67
CA LEU A 286 9.11 20.44 -14.37
C LEU A 286 10.53 21.02 -14.46
N SER A 287 10.64 22.32 -14.26
CA SER A 287 11.91 23.06 -14.35
C SER A 287 12.75 22.96 -13.08
N ARG A 288 12.17 22.43 -11.99
CA ARG A 288 12.73 22.50 -10.65
C ARG A 288 12.38 21.27 -9.83
N SER A 289 13.36 20.77 -9.09
CA SER A 289 13.19 19.69 -8.13
C SER A 289 13.79 20.08 -6.78
N TRP A 290 13.32 19.44 -5.72
CA TRP A 290 13.76 19.68 -4.35
C TRP A 290 14.31 18.38 -3.78
N ILE A 291 15.39 18.46 -3.02
CA ILE A 291 15.93 17.33 -2.25
C ILE A 291 16.18 17.77 -0.82
N ILE A 292 15.95 16.87 0.13
CA ILE A 292 16.00 17.17 1.56
C ILE A 292 16.93 16.19 2.25
N PHE A 293 17.75 16.71 3.16
CA PHE A 293 18.72 15.96 3.95
C PHE A 293 18.38 15.92 5.43
N GLY A 294 18.97 14.95 6.13
CA GLY A 294 18.83 14.79 7.57
C GLY A 294 19.66 15.79 8.36
N THR A 295 20.82 16.20 7.82
CA THR A 295 21.81 17.03 8.50
C THR A 295 22.36 18.13 7.59
N GLN A 296 22.98 19.14 8.20
CA GLN A 296 23.72 20.18 7.46
C GLN A 296 24.95 19.60 6.76
N ALA A 297 25.64 18.63 7.35
CA ALA A 297 26.82 18.01 6.75
C ALA A 297 26.49 17.28 5.43
N ASP A 298 25.36 16.57 5.39
CA ASP A 298 24.89 15.91 4.16
C ASP A 298 24.52 16.92 3.08
N LEU A 299 23.85 18.01 3.48
CA LEU A 299 23.49 19.13 2.61
C LEU A 299 24.72 19.76 1.97
N ASP A 300 25.72 20.10 2.77
CA ASP A 300 26.95 20.76 2.32
C ASP A 300 27.74 19.83 1.39
N THR A 301 27.85 18.55 1.77
CA THR A 301 28.48 17.51 0.94
C THR A 301 27.79 17.39 -0.43
N PHE A 302 26.45 17.35 -0.43
CA PHE A 302 25.66 17.31 -1.66
C PHE A 302 25.90 18.55 -2.53
N CYS A 303 25.80 19.76 -1.95
CA CYS A 303 25.97 20.99 -2.71
C CYS A 303 27.36 21.07 -3.36
N ASN A 304 28.41 20.70 -2.61
CA ASN A 304 29.78 20.71 -3.12
C ASN A 304 30.03 19.68 -4.22
N SER A 305 29.40 18.50 -4.10
CA SER A 305 29.64 17.39 -5.03
C SER A 305 28.79 17.48 -6.31
N VAL A 306 27.60 18.07 -6.22
CA VAL A 306 26.58 17.99 -7.29
C VAL A 306 26.43 19.31 -8.04
N ASN A 307 26.79 20.46 -7.45
CA ASN A 307 26.65 21.73 -8.15
C ASN A 307 27.43 21.73 -9.46
N HIS A 308 26.80 22.21 -10.54
CA HIS A 308 27.41 22.30 -11.86
C HIS A 308 27.81 20.96 -12.52
N THR A 309 27.39 19.82 -11.97
CA THR A 309 27.56 18.52 -12.61
C THR A 309 26.61 18.32 -13.79
N THR A 310 26.91 17.31 -14.60
CA THR A 310 26.10 16.93 -15.77
C THR A 310 25.24 15.72 -15.44
N VAL A 311 23.97 15.78 -15.81
CA VAL A 311 22.96 14.74 -15.65
C VAL A 311 22.34 14.40 -17.01
N GLY A 312 21.48 13.38 -17.07
CA GLY A 312 20.91 12.77 -18.28
C GLY A 312 20.71 13.69 -19.49
N GLY A 313 21.09 13.20 -20.68
CA GLY A 313 21.07 13.99 -21.92
C GLY A 313 22.12 15.10 -22.00
N GLY A 314 23.15 15.08 -21.14
CA GLY A 314 24.24 16.06 -21.16
C GLY A 314 23.88 17.41 -20.51
N LYS A 315 22.79 17.48 -19.76
CA LYS A 315 22.33 18.72 -19.14
C LYS A 315 23.13 19.04 -17.88
N ARG A 316 23.65 20.27 -17.78
CA ARG A 316 24.30 20.75 -16.57
C ARG A 316 23.26 21.25 -15.56
N ILE A 317 23.41 20.91 -14.29
CA ILE A 317 22.50 21.35 -13.21
C ILE A 317 23.15 22.38 -12.29
N ILE A 318 22.32 23.20 -11.66
CA ILE A 318 22.65 24.10 -10.57
C ILE A 318 21.90 23.62 -9.34
N VAL A 319 22.59 23.61 -8.20
CA VAL A 319 21.98 23.33 -6.89
C VAL A 319 22.06 24.58 -6.02
N GLU A 320 20.94 24.93 -5.38
CA GLU A 320 20.84 26.11 -4.51
C GLU A 320 20.37 25.66 -3.12
N SER A 321 21.17 25.98 -2.10
CA SER A 321 20.81 25.68 -0.71
C SER A 321 19.74 26.65 -0.21
N TYR A 322 18.67 26.08 0.35
CA TYR A 322 17.63 26.80 1.08
C TYR A 322 17.72 26.49 2.58
N TYR A 323 18.96 26.48 3.11
CA TYR A 323 19.22 26.25 4.53
C TYR A 323 18.54 27.33 5.39
N ILE A 324 17.83 26.88 6.44
CA ILE A 324 17.24 27.77 7.44
C ILE A 324 18.09 27.68 8.73
N PRO A 325 18.97 28.65 8.99
CA PRO A 325 19.83 28.62 10.17
C PRO A 325 19.02 28.68 11.47
N GLY A 326 19.51 28.01 12.51
CA GLY A 326 18.87 28.01 13.84
C GLY A 326 17.67 27.07 13.98
N VAL A 327 17.31 26.32 12.94
CA VAL A 327 16.24 25.32 12.99
C VAL A 327 16.84 23.92 12.97
N THR A 328 17.09 23.37 14.15
CA THR A 328 17.44 21.95 14.33
C THR A 328 16.23 21.24 14.93
N LEU A 329 15.54 20.44 14.12
CA LEU A 329 14.48 19.57 14.62
C LEU A 329 14.93 18.13 14.56
N THR A 330 14.79 17.43 15.68
CA THR A 330 14.89 15.97 15.73
C THR A 330 13.86 15.33 14.81
N SER A 331 14.06 14.05 14.48
CA SER A 331 13.10 13.28 13.70
C SER A 331 11.73 13.14 14.39
N GLU A 332 11.66 13.27 15.71
CA GLU A 332 10.43 13.21 16.49
C GLU A 332 9.69 14.56 16.46
N GLU A 333 10.39 15.66 16.71
CA GLU A 333 9.82 17.01 16.63
C GLU A 333 9.29 17.32 15.21
N ARG A 334 10.00 16.86 14.17
CA ARG A 334 9.52 16.97 12.79
C ARG A 334 8.19 16.25 12.58
N LYS A 335 8.01 15.07 13.17
CA LYS A 335 6.75 14.31 13.06
C LYS A 335 5.63 14.99 13.83
N ALA A 336 5.89 15.41 15.07
CA ALA A 336 4.91 16.10 15.90
C ALA A 336 4.38 17.37 15.21
N LYS A 337 5.30 18.20 14.70
CA LYS A 337 4.94 19.44 14.01
C LYS A 337 4.21 19.21 12.69
N GLN A 338 4.55 18.14 11.97
CA GLN A 338 3.82 17.75 10.76
C GLN A 338 2.40 17.28 11.08
N LEU A 339 2.21 16.56 12.19
CA LEU A 339 0.88 16.12 12.63
C LEU A 339 0.02 17.33 13.00
N GLU A 340 0.57 18.24 13.80
CA GLU A 340 -0.05 19.51 14.19
C GLU A 340 -0.44 20.36 12.96
N ASP A 341 0.49 20.60 12.04
CA ASP A 341 0.23 21.36 10.81
C ASP A 341 -0.80 20.65 9.91
N GLY A 342 -0.76 19.31 9.86
CA GLY A 342 -1.73 18.52 9.10
C GLY A 342 -3.14 18.55 9.69
N GLU A 343 -3.28 18.63 11.02
CA GLU A 343 -4.56 18.84 11.70
C GLU A 343 -5.09 20.25 11.46
N ARG A 344 -4.24 21.26 11.60
CA ARG A 344 -4.59 22.66 11.32
C ARG A 344 -5.10 22.85 9.90
N ILE A 345 -4.41 22.29 8.89
CA ILE A 345 -4.87 22.36 7.49
C ILE A 345 -6.20 21.63 7.30
N ARG A 346 -6.38 20.46 7.92
CA ARG A 346 -7.65 19.71 7.83
C ARG A 346 -8.80 20.53 8.39
N GLU A 347 -8.61 21.18 9.53
CA GLU A 347 -9.62 22.02 10.17
C GLU A 347 -9.90 23.29 9.36
N GLU A 348 -8.87 23.95 8.83
CA GLU A 348 -9.04 25.12 7.96
C GLU A 348 -9.80 24.76 6.68
N ARG A 349 -9.48 23.63 6.03
CA ARG A 349 -10.23 23.13 4.88
C ARG A 349 -11.68 22.79 5.22
N ARG A 350 -11.94 22.20 6.39
CA ARG A 350 -13.29 21.94 6.88
C ARG A 350 -14.06 23.25 7.04
N ARG A 351 -13.45 24.26 7.67
CA ARG A 351 -14.03 25.60 7.85
C ARG A 351 -14.35 26.27 6.51
N LEU A 352 -13.43 26.21 5.55
CA LEU A 352 -13.64 26.79 4.21
C LEU A 352 -14.79 26.12 3.45
N ARG A 353 -14.97 24.80 3.58
CA ARG A 353 -16.13 24.11 3.00
C ARG A 353 -17.44 24.55 3.62
N LEU A 354 -17.49 24.71 4.94
CA LEU A 354 -18.67 25.24 5.62
C LEU A 354 -19.01 26.67 5.19
N LEU A 355 -18.01 27.46 4.82
CA LEU A 355 -18.19 28.81 4.30
C LEU A 355 -18.61 28.82 2.81
N SER A 356 -18.16 27.86 2.00
CA SER A 356 -18.58 27.73 0.60
C SER A 356 -19.98 27.15 0.44
N ASP A 357 -20.40 26.32 1.39
CA ASP A 357 -21.70 25.63 1.40
C ASP A 357 -22.79 26.46 2.11
N ALA A 358 -22.45 27.65 2.61
CA ALA A 358 -23.43 28.57 3.16
C ALA A 358 -24.37 29.05 2.05
N PRO A 359 -25.70 28.88 2.20
CA PRO A 359 -26.65 29.32 1.19
C PRO A 359 -26.48 30.81 0.96
N VAL A 360 -26.25 31.18 -0.30
CA VAL A 360 -26.29 32.58 -0.72
C VAL A 360 -27.73 33.03 -0.50
N CYS A 361 -28.00 33.74 0.60
CA CYS A 361 -29.29 34.39 0.82
C CYS A 361 -29.51 35.39 -0.33
N SER A 362 -30.35 34.99 -1.28
CA SER A 362 -30.88 35.82 -2.36
C SER A 362 -31.98 36.75 -1.87
#